data_AF-A0A7K1U863-F1
#
_entry.id   AF-A0A7K1U863-F1
#
_cell.length_a   1.000
_cell.length_b   1.000
_cell.length_c   1.000
_cell.angle_alpha   90.00
_cell.angle_beta   90.00
_cell.angle_gamma   90.00
#
_symmetry.space_group_name_H-M   'P 1'
#
loop_
_entity.id
_entity.type
_entity.pdbx_description
1 polymer ?
#
loop_
_entity_poly.entity_id
_entity_poly.type
_entity_poly.pdbx_seq_one_letter_code
_entity_poly.pdbx_strand_id
1 'polypeptide(L)'
;MTSDLAEFVIEQLKIAREDKEVEAVIAASVKDVNGGSKGYFNKLEEVIGRISPLDCNSRQWRNFRVALICLRNQAMRAVEA
;
A
#
# COMPACT_ATOMS: atom_id res chain seq x y z
N MET A 1 -1.78 -14.81 -7.72
CA MET A 1 -1.48 -14.73 -6.27
C MET A 1 -0.97 -13.35 -5.84
N THR A 2 0.18 -12.85 -6.31
CA THR A 2 0.66 -11.51 -5.90
C THR A 2 -0.08 -10.34 -6.58
N SER A 3 -0.60 -10.53 -7.81
CA SER A 3 -1.41 -9.51 -8.51
C SER A 3 -2.78 -9.31 -7.85
N ASP A 4 -3.47 -10.40 -7.53
CA ASP A 4 -4.82 -10.38 -6.93
C ASP A 4 -4.83 -9.68 -5.56
N LEU A 5 -3.77 -9.90 -4.76
CA LEU A 5 -3.60 -9.22 -3.48
C LEU A 5 -3.30 -7.73 -3.65
N ALA A 6 -2.45 -7.35 -4.61
CA ALA A 6 -2.15 -5.95 -4.86
C ALA A 6 -3.40 -5.18 -5.33
N GLU A 7 -4.19 -5.76 -6.23
CA GLU A 7 -5.47 -5.18 -6.68
C GLU A 7 -6.46 -5.04 -5.53
N PHE A 8 -6.58 -6.07 -4.67
CA PHE A 8 -7.41 -5.99 -3.47
C PHE A 8 -6.97 -4.84 -2.54
N VAL A 9 -5.66 -4.68 -2.29
CA VAL A 9 -5.14 -3.57 -1.47
C VAL A 9 -5.49 -2.21 -2.08
N ILE A 10 -5.36 -2.04 -3.41
CA ILE A 10 -5.76 -0.79 -4.07
C ILE A 10 -7.23 -0.46 -3.81
N GLU A 11 -8.12 -1.45 -3.90
CA GLU A 11 -9.55 -1.22 -3.63
C GLU A 11 -9.81 -0.88 -2.15
N GLN A 12 -9.11 -1.51 -1.21
CA GLN A 12 -9.21 -1.14 0.21
C GLN A 12 -8.71 0.29 0.47
N LEU A 13 -7.62 0.71 -0.17
CA LEU A 13 -7.10 2.07 -0.06
C LEU A 13 -8.07 3.11 -0.62
N LYS A 14 -8.86 2.78 -1.65
CA LYS A 14 -9.85 3.71 -2.23
C LYS A 14 -11.01 4.01 -1.27
N ILE A 15 -11.37 3.06 -0.41
CA ILE A 15 -12.51 3.20 0.52
C ILE A 15 -12.12 3.73 1.91
N ALA A 16 -10.82 3.69 2.25
CA ALA A 16 -10.31 4.21 3.51
C ALA A 16 -10.66 5.71 3.71
N ARG A 17 -11.08 6.05 4.91
CA ARG A 17 -11.54 7.40 5.30
C ARG A 17 -10.47 8.22 5.99
N GLU A 18 -9.56 7.55 6.71
CA GLU A 18 -8.53 8.19 7.52
C GLU A 18 -7.19 7.46 7.43
N ASP A 19 -6.12 8.12 7.86
CA ASP A 19 -4.74 7.59 7.73
C ASP A 19 -4.55 6.30 8.52
N LYS A 20 -5.22 6.17 9.66
CA LYS A 20 -5.18 4.94 10.48
C LYS A 20 -5.72 3.72 9.72
N GLU A 21 -6.77 3.91 8.90
CA GLU A 21 -7.32 2.84 8.07
C GLU A 21 -6.34 2.47 6.95
N VAL A 22 -5.67 3.47 6.34
CA VAL A 22 -4.62 3.24 5.34
C VAL A 22 -3.45 2.45 5.95
N GLU A 23 -2.98 2.84 7.12
CA GLU A 23 -1.91 2.13 7.86
C GLU A 23 -2.31 0.68 8.16
N ALA A 24 -3.55 0.45 8.60
CA ALA A 24 -4.07 -0.88 8.90
C ALA A 24 -4.14 -1.78 7.66
N VAL A 25 -4.57 -1.25 6.51
CA VAL A 25 -4.59 -1.98 5.23
C VAL A 25 -3.18 -2.40 4.82
N ILE A 26 -2.21 -1.50 4.89
CA ILE A 26 -0.82 -1.82 4.55
C ILE A 26 -0.25 -2.87 5.53
N ALA A 27 -0.46 -2.69 6.83
CA ALA A 27 0.02 -3.63 7.85
C ALA A 27 -0.61 -5.03 7.72
N ALA A 28 -1.89 -5.14 7.38
CA ALA A 28 -2.55 -6.43 7.12
C ALA A 28 -1.95 -7.10 5.88
N SER A 29 -1.77 -6.34 4.80
CA SER A 29 -1.18 -6.87 3.56
C SER A 29 0.26 -7.39 3.74
N VAL A 30 1.01 -6.84 4.70
CA VAL A 30 2.36 -7.32 5.07
C VAL A 30 2.29 -8.71 5.73
N LYS A 31 1.32 -8.91 6.62
CA LYS A 31 1.14 -10.16 7.38
C LYS A 31 0.73 -11.32 6.47
N ASP A 32 -0.16 -11.05 5.52
CA ASP A 32 -0.70 -12.08 4.62
C ASP A 32 0.34 -12.65 3.63
N VAL A 33 1.47 -11.96 3.44
CA VAL A 33 2.53 -12.38 2.50
C VAL A 33 3.64 -13.19 3.20
N ASN A 34 3.40 -13.77 4.38
CA ASN A 34 4.40 -14.54 5.15
C ASN A 34 5.73 -13.80 5.30
N GLY A 35 5.70 -12.61 5.91
CA GLY A 35 6.92 -11.85 6.22
C GLY A 35 7.42 -10.93 5.10
N GLY A 36 6.53 -10.52 4.19
CA GLY A 36 6.83 -9.43 3.28
C GLY A 36 7.85 -9.79 2.21
N SER A 37 7.44 -10.59 1.22
CA SER A 37 8.26 -10.78 0.03
C SER A 37 8.58 -9.39 -0.56
N LYS A 38 9.86 -9.02 -0.60
CA LYS A 38 10.35 -7.75 -1.15
C LYS A 38 9.75 -7.45 -2.54
N GLY A 39 9.47 -8.48 -3.32
CA GLY A 39 8.79 -8.40 -4.60
C GLY A 39 7.35 -7.89 -4.52
N TYR A 40 6.58 -8.26 -3.50
CA TYR A 40 5.22 -7.76 -3.29
C TYR A 40 5.22 -6.26 -2.95
N PHE A 41 6.11 -5.81 -2.05
CA PHE A 41 6.21 -4.39 -1.71
C PHE A 41 6.62 -3.54 -2.89
N ASN A 42 7.66 -3.95 -3.63
CA ASN A 42 8.08 -3.27 -4.84
C ASN A 42 6.94 -3.19 -5.86
N LYS A 43 6.15 -4.26 -5.98
CA LYS A 43 5.01 -4.28 -6.89
C LYS A 43 3.91 -3.33 -6.47
N LEU A 44 3.57 -3.30 -5.18
CA LEU A 44 2.54 -2.42 -4.64
C LEU A 44 2.98 -0.94 -4.73
N GLU A 45 4.24 -0.64 -4.42
CA GLU A 45 4.82 0.70 -4.63
C GLU A 45 4.78 1.11 -6.11
N GLU A 46 5.12 0.20 -7.03
CA GLU A 46 5.06 0.46 -8.47
C GLU A 46 3.62 0.76 -8.93
N VAL A 47 2.65 -0.06 -8.51
CA VAL A 47 1.25 0.10 -8.88
C VAL A 47 0.70 1.41 -8.34
N ILE A 48 0.88 1.70 -7.05
CA ILE A 48 0.42 2.94 -6.43
C ILE A 48 1.12 4.15 -7.05
N GLY A 49 2.42 4.05 -7.33
CA GLY A 49 3.22 5.11 -7.94
C GLY A 49 2.83 5.47 -9.37
N ARG A 50 2.10 4.61 -10.07
CA ARG A 50 1.59 4.84 -11.44
C ARG A 50 0.19 5.43 -11.48
N ILE A 51 -0.50 5.54 -10.35
CA ILE A 51 -1.85 6.12 -10.31
C ILE A 51 -1.76 7.61 -10.62
N SER A 52 -2.54 8.08 -11.59
CA SER A 52 -2.66 9.51 -11.88
C SER A 52 -3.55 10.19 -10.83
N PRO A 53 -3.22 11.41 -10.39
CA PRO A 53 -4.15 12.23 -9.62
C PRO A 53 -5.45 12.53 -10.38
N LEU A 54 -5.49 12.37 -11.71
CA LEU A 54 -6.70 12.52 -12.52
C LEU A 54 -7.63 11.30 -12.46
N ASP A 55 -7.12 10.13 -12.07
CA ASP A 55 -7.88 8.87 -12.02
C ASP A 55 -8.56 8.64 -10.66
N CYS A 56 -8.44 9.60 -9.73
CA CYS A 56 -8.93 9.46 -8.37
C CYS A 56 -9.41 10.79 -7.77
N ASN A 57 -10.26 10.71 -6.76
CA ASN A 57 -10.66 11.90 -6.00
C ASN A 57 -9.57 12.30 -4.98
N SER A 58 -9.68 13.50 -4.40
CA SER A 58 -8.68 14.04 -3.46
C SER A 58 -8.38 13.14 -2.27
N ARG A 59 -9.40 12.44 -1.74
CA ARG A 59 -9.22 11.49 -0.64
C ARG A 59 -8.46 10.25 -1.09
N GLN A 60 -8.85 9.66 -2.20
CA GLN A 60 -8.16 8.50 -2.76
C GLN A 60 -6.70 8.83 -3.09
N TRP A 61 -6.45 9.99 -3.71
CA TRP A 61 -5.09 10.46 -3.99
C TRP A 61 -4.26 10.58 -2.70
N ARG A 62 -4.82 11.21 -1.67
CA ARG A 62 -4.18 11.29 -0.34
C ARG A 62 -3.89 9.90 0.23
N ASN A 63 -4.82 8.97 0.17
CA ASN A 63 -4.66 7.62 0.69
C ASN A 63 -3.50 6.89 -0.01
N PHE A 64 -3.37 7.02 -1.33
CA PHE A 64 -2.24 6.46 -2.09
C PHE A 64 -0.89 7.06 -1.66
N ARG A 65 -0.83 8.37 -1.36
CA ARG A 65 0.39 9.01 -0.86
C ARG A 65 0.77 8.55 0.54
N VAL A 66 -0.21 8.38 1.43
CA VAL A 66 -0.01 7.84 2.78
C VAL A 66 0.46 6.38 2.71
N ALA A 67 -0.18 5.56 1.87
CA ALA A 67 0.22 4.18 1.64
C ALA A 67 1.69 4.04 1.19
N LEU A 68 2.16 4.89 0.26
CA LEU A 68 3.57 4.92 -0.14
C LEU A 68 4.52 5.28 1.02
N ILE A 69 4.12 6.16 1.93
CA ILE A 69 4.91 6.47 3.13
C ILE A 69 4.97 5.25 4.05
N CYS A 70 3.85 4.57 4.27
CA CYS A 70 3.78 3.36 5.08
C CYS A 70 4.68 2.25 4.52
N LEU A 71 4.64 2.00 3.20
CA LEU A 71 5.44 0.97 2.54
C LEU A 71 6.94 1.22 2.71
N ARG A 72 7.39 2.47 2.50
CA ARG A 72 8.78 2.87 2.70
C ARG A 72 9.23 2.74 4.15
N ASN A 73 8.37 3.09 5.11
CA ASN A 73 8.68 2.96 6.53
C ASN A 73 8.79 1.48 6.96
N GLN A 74 7.93 0.61 6.42
CA GLN A 74 8.04 -0.84 6.67
C GLN A 74 9.31 -1.41 6.04
N ALA A 75 9.66 -0.98 4.82
CA ALA A 75 10.90 -1.39 4.17
C ALA A 75 12.16 -0.96 4.95
N MET A 76 12.18 0.26 5.51
CA MET A 76 13.28 0.71 6.38
C MET A 76 13.38 -0.13 7.66
N ARG A 77 12.26 -0.38 8.34
CA ARG A 77 12.24 -1.19 9.57
C ARG A 77 12.69 -2.64 9.35
N ALA A 78 12.46 -3.19 8.15
CA ALA A 78 12.91 -4.54 7.79
C ALA A 78 14.42 -4.62 7.49
N VAL A 79 15.11 -3.49 7.24
CA VAL A 79 16.56 -3.43 7.02
C VAL A 79 17.33 -3.27 8.34
N GLU A 80 16.67 -2.74 9.37
CA GLU A 80 17.25 -2.51 10.71
C GLU A 80 17.06 -3.69 11.69
N ALA A 81 16.27 -4.71 11.33
CA ALA A 81 15.97 -5.90 12.13
C ALA A 81 16.82 -7.10 11.73
#